data_AF-A0A399JEQ3-F1
#
_entry.id   AF-A0A399JEQ3-F1
#
_cell.length_a   1.000
_cell.length_b   1.000
_cell.length_c   1.000
_cell.angle_alpha   90.00
_cell.angle_beta   90.00
_cell.angle_gamma   90.00
#
_symmetry.space_group_name_H-M   'P 1'
#
loop_
_entity.id
_entity.type
_entity.pdbx_description
1 polymer ?
#
loop_
_entity_poly.entity_id
_entity_poly.type
_entity_poly.pdbx_seq_one_letter_code
_entity_poly.pdbx_strand_id
1 'polypeptide(L)'
;MSDFLSHVRELDGSTRTLANALVGEWEVMVGGGPELFVLTASAGGGQRTANAITSAPVTEAQTASITVSGQSVEGPALYALTLDEVAEALEHLRSGQLPAERWIVL
;
A
#
# COMPACT_ATOMS: atom_id res chain seq x y z
N MET A 1 -14.31 -6.37 -3.93
CA MET A 1 -12.83 -6.41 -3.83
C MET A 1 -12.16 -6.47 -5.20
N SER A 2 -12.73 -7.19 -6.18
CA SER A 2 -12.34 -7.06 -7.60
C SER A 2 -12.31 -5.60 -8.03
N ASP A 3 -13.28 -4.82 -7.58
CA ASP A 3 -13.43 -3.44 -8.01
C ASP A 3 -12.30 -2.58 -7.44
N PHE A 4 -12.02 -2.63 -6.14
CA PHE A 4 -10.96 -1.82 -5.55
C PHE A 4 -9.57 -2.14 -6.12
N LEU A 5 -9.21 -3.42 -6.26
CA LEU A 5 -7.93 -3.78 -6.86
C LEU A 5 -7.85 -3.37 -8.35
N SER A 6 -8.99 -3.35 -9.05
CA SER A 6 -9.04 -2.81 -10.41
C SER A 6 -8.77 -1.31 -10.44
N HIS A 7 -9.30 -0.54 -9.47
CA HIS A 7 -8.98 0.88 -9.32
C HIS A 7 -7.50 1.11 -8.98
N VAL A 8 -6.88 0.24 -8.16
CA VAL A 8 -5.43 0.31 -7.89
C VAL A 8 -4.62 0.05 -9.15
N ARG A 9 -5.00 -0.95 -9.97
CA ARG A 9 -4.33 -1.24 -11.25
C ARG A 9 -4.40 -0.07 -12.23
N GLU A 10 -5.42 0.77 -12.11
CA GLU A 10 -5.60 1.95 -12.95
C GLU A 10 -4.75 3.15 -12.52
N LEU A 11 -4.06 3.09 -11.37
CA LEU A 11 -3.16 4.16 -10.96
C LEU A 11 -1.99 4.26 -11.95
N ASP A 12 -1.83 5.44 -12.54
CA ASP A 12 -0.80 5.76 -13.52
C ASP A 12 0.29 6.67 -12.94
N GLY A 13 0.17 7.06 -11.67
CA GLY A 13 1.14 7.91 -10.99
C GLY A 13 1.10 9.36 -11.44
N SER A 14 0.21 9.74 -12.38
CA SER A 14 0.07 11.10 -12.89
C SER A 14 -1.34 11.66 -12.64
N THR A 15 -2.33 11.16 -13.38
CA THR A 15 -3.73 11.60 -13.27
C THR A 15 -4.53 10.78 -12.27
N ARG A 16 -4.07 9.54 -12.02
CA ARG A 16 -4.64 8.62 -11.04
C ARG A 16 -3.52 8.12 -10.15
N THR A 17 -3.49 8.61 -8.92
CA THR A 17 -2.33 8.46 -8.02
C THR A 17 -2.70 7.85 -6.68
N LEU A 18 -3.99 7.79 -6.37
CA LEU A 18 -4.50 7.38 -5.08
C LEU A 18 -5.84 6.67 -5.26
N ALA A 19 -6.01 5.56 -4.55
CA ALA A 19 -7.27 4.85 -4.40
C ALA A 19 -7.54 4.64 -2.90
N ASN A 20 -8.78 4.81 -2.47
CA ASN A 20 -9.18 4.56 -1.09
C ASN A 20 -10.41 3.65 -1.01
N ALA A 21 -10.49 2.88 0.07
CA ALA A 21 -11.63 2.01 0.36
C ALA A 21 -11.71 1.70 1.85
N LEU A 22 -12.88 1.25 2.30
CA LEU A 22 -13.04 0.63 3.61
C LEU A 22 -12.91 -0.90 3.48
N VAL A 23 -12.02 -1.51 4.27
CA VAL A 23 -11.82 -2.96 4.35
C VAL A 23 -11.96 -3.39 5.81
N GLY A 24 -13.11 -3.98 6.16
CA GLY A 24 -13.43 -4.27 7.56
C GLY A 24 -13.52 -2.98 8.37
N GLU A 25 -12.70 -2.86 9.42
CA GLU A 25 -12.60 -1.64 10.24
C GLU A 25 -11.57 -0.61 9.71
N TRP A 26 -10.84 -0.94 8.66
CA TRP A 26 -9.71 -0.16 8.16
C TRP A 26 -10.09 0.73 7.00
N GLU A 27 -9.80 2.02 7.12
CA GLU A 27 -9.70 2.96 6.00
C GLU A 27 -8.37 2.72 5.30
N VAL A 28 -8.42 2.18 4.09
CA VAL A 28 -7.25 1.82 3.29
C VAL A 28 -7.00 2.91 2.25
N MET A 29 -5.74 3.31 2.13
CA MET A 29 -5.26 4.22 1.12
C MET A 29 -4.09 3.54 0.38
N VAL A 30 -4.22 3.44 -0.94
CA VAL A 30 -3.17 2.97 -1.83
C VAL A 30 -2.73 4.14 -2.70
N GLY A 31 -1.48 4.55 -2.59
CA GLY A 31 -0.88 5.58 -3.42
C GLY A 31 0.21 4.99 -4.31
N GLY A 32 0.38 5.51 -5.52
CA GLY A 32 1.47 5.07 -6.39
C GLY A 32 1.23 5.27 -7.87
N GLY A 33 1.91 4.46 -8.66
CA GLY A 33 1.87 4.48 -10.12
C GLY A 33 1.79 3.07 -10.72
N PRO A 34 2.15 2.89 -11.99
CA PRO A 34 1.84 1.65 -12.71
C PRO A 34 2.59 0.42 -12.20
N GLU A 35 3.70 0.61 -11.49
CA GLU A 35 4.60 -0.48 -11.08
C GLU A 35 4.65 -0.70 -9.57
N LEU A 36 4.67 0.39 -8.80
CA LEU A 36 4.89 0.36 -7.35
C LEU A 36 3.83 1.18 -6.62
N PHE A 37 3.45 0.65 -5.47
CA PHE A 37 2.37 1.16 -4.62
C PHE A 37 2.84 1.24 -3.16
N VAL A 38 2.24 2.15 -2.41
CA VAL A 38 2.29 2.21 -0.95
C VAL A 38 0.88 1.97 -0.44
N LEU A 39 0.72 1.10 0.54
CA LEU A 39 -0.56 0.86 1.19
C LEU A 39 -0.46 1.20 2.69
N THR A 40 -1.32 2.12 3.10
CA THR A 40 -1.56 2.47 4.50
C THR A 40 -3.00 2.16 4.87
N ALA A 41 -3.20 1.59 6.05
CA ALA A 41 -4.51 1.32 6.63
C ALA A 41 -4.63 2.06 7.97
N SER A 42 -5.72 2.77 8.20
CA SER A 42 -6.01 3.44 9.46
C SER A 42 -7.34 2.99 10.06
N ALA A 43 -7.41 2.84 11.38
CA ALA A 43 -8.63 2.48 12.10
C ALA A 43 -8.83 3.37 13.33
N GLY A 44 -10.06 3.43 13.83
CA GLY A 44 -10.39 4.22 15.03
C GLY A 44 -10.15 5.73 14.86
N GLY A 45 -10.44 6.27 13.67
CA GLY A 45 -10.19 7.69 13.37
C GLY A 45 -8.71 8.07 13.32
N GLY A 46 -7.85 7.14 12.92
CA GLY A 46 -6.40 7.34 12.79
C GLY A 46 -5.57 6.99 14.04
N GLN A 47 -6.21 6.47 15.10
CA GLN A 47 -5.50 6.06 16.32
C GLN A 47 -4.66 4.78 16.16
N ARG A 48 -4.99 3.95 15.17
CA ARG A 48 -4.19 2.80 14.77
C ARG A 48 -3.84 2.95 13.31
N THR A 49 -2.56 2.88 12.98
CA THR A 49 -2.08 2.92 11.60
C THR A 49 -1.27 1.66 11.31
N ALA A 50 -1.46 1.06 10.14
CA ALA A 50 -0.69 -0.07 9.68
C ALA A 50 -0.19 0.20 8.26
N ASN A 51 1.12 0.05 8.04
CA ASN A 51 1.72 0.15 6.72
C ASN A 51 2.10 -1.24 6.24
N ALA A 52 1.66 -1.61 5.05
CA ALA A 52 2.10 -2.86 4.44
C ALA A 52 3.55 -2.73 3.96
N ILE A 53 4.31 -3.81 4.08
CA ILE A 53 5.72 -3.87 3.68
C ILE A 53 5.95 -4.98 2.66
N THR A 54 6.93 -4.80 1.77
CA THR A 54 7.28 -5.77 0.74
C THR A 54 7.84 -7.06 1.33
N SER A 55 7.67 -8.15 0.60
CA SER A 55 8.22 -9.49 0.90
C SER A 55 9.62 -9.65 0.32
N ALA A 56 9.99 -8.75 -0.59
CA ALA A 56 11.32 -8.73 -1.17
C ALA A 56 12.37 -8.50 -0.07
N PRO A 57 13.50 -9.23 -0.12
CA PRO A 57 14.59 -8.99 0.81
C PRO A 57 15.21 -7.63 0.49
N VAL A 58 14.91 -6.62 1.31
CA VAL A 58 15.44 -5.26 1.21
C VAL A 58 16.20 -4.88 2.47
N THR A 59 17.18 -4.00 2.33
CA THR A 59 17.88 -3.41 3.48
C THR A 59 17.25 -2.08 3.87
N GLU A 60 17.43 -1.63 5.11
CA GLU A 60 16.91 -0.34 5.59
C GLU A 60 17.42 0.86 4.80
N ALA A 61 18.63 0.77 4.23
CA ALA A 61 19.24 1.82 3.43
C ALA A 61 18.77 1.82 1.96
N GLN A 62 18.07 0.77 1.52
CA GLN A 62 17.62 0.65 0.15
C GLN A 62 16.41 1.55 -0.10
N THR A 63 16.49 2.35 -1.15
CA THR A 63 15.40 3.22 -1.59
C THR A 63 14.71 2.65 -2.83
N ALA A 64 13.45 3.01 -3.00
CA ALA A 64 12.68 2.79 -4.21
C ALA A 64 12.03 4.11 -4.63
N SER A 65 11.80 4.25 -5.94
CA SER A 65 11.16 5.41 -6.51
C SER A 65 9.70 5.09 -6.85
N ILE A 66 8.78 5.87 -6.32
CA ILE A 66 7.34 5.72 -6.56
C ILE A 66 6.85 7.00 -7.22
N THR A 67 6.09 6.86 -8.30
CA THR A 67 5.56 8.02 -9.02
C THR A 67 4.20 8.40 -8.45
N VAL A 68 4.06 9.62 -7.94
CA VAL A 68 2.84 10.18 -7.37
C VAL A 68 2.66 11.61 -7.90
N SER A 69 1.49 11.90 -8.47
CA SER A 69 1.12 13.20 -9.04
C SER A 69 2.12 13.73 -10.09
N GLY A 70 2.66 12.82 -10.90
CA GLY A 70 3.64 13.08 -11.94
C GLY A 70 5.06 13.32 -11.40
N GLN A 71 5.26 13.17 -10.09
CA GLN A 71 6.56 13.35 -9.44
C GLN A 71 7.10 12.01 -8.98
N SER A 72 8.37 11.77 -9.26
CA SER A 72 9.12 10.66 -8.70
C SER A 72 9.50 11.00 -7.26
N VAL A 73 9.03 10.18 -6.30
CA VAL A 73 9.31 10.31 -4.87
C VAL A 73 10.17 9.12 -4.45
N GLU A 74 11.34 9.38 -3.89
CA GLU A 74 12.17 8.34 -3.29
C GLU A 74 11.76 8.11 -1.83
N GLY A 75 11.63 6.83 -1.47
CA GLY A 75 11.35 6.40 -0.11
C GLY A 75 11.98 5.04 0.19
N PRO A 76 11.84 4.52 1.42
CA PRO A 76 12.37 3.21 1.76
C PRO A 76 11.75 2.13 0.88
N ALA A 77 12.59 1.28 0.27
CA ALA A 77 12.12 0.18 -0.57
C ALA A 77 11.22 -0.81 0.18
N LEU A 78 11.32 -0.83 1.51
CA LEU A 78 10.47 -1.61 2.40
C LEU A 78 8.96 -1.37 2.17
N TYR A 79 8.56 -0.16 1.79
CA TYR A 79 7.15 0.19 1.60
C TYR A 79 6.71 0.16 0.12
N ALA A 80 7.60 -0.21 -0.79
CA ALA A 80 7.30 -0.27 -2.22
C ALA A 80 6.75 -1.66 -2.59
N LEU A 81 5.43 -1.73 -2.73
CA LEU A 81 4.68 -2.95 -3.00
C LEU A 81 4.43 -3.12 -4.49
N THR A 82 4.45 -4.36 -4.97
CA THR A 82 3.86 -4.70 -6.27
C THR A 82 2.33 -4.80 -6.18
N LEU A 83 1.64 -4.83 -7.32
CA LEU A 83 0.18 -4.99 -7.34
C LEU A 83 -0.28 -6.29 -6.67
N ASP A 84 0.48 -7.38 -6.81
CA ASP A 84 0.15 -8.68 -6.19
C ASP A 84 0.31 -8.61 -4.67
N GLU A 85 1.32 -7.89 -4.18
CA GLU A 85 1.50 -7.64 -2.75
C GLU A 85 0.42 -6.74 -2.17
N VAL A 86 -0.09 -5.77 -2.94
CA VAL A 86 -1.27 -5.00 -2.56
C VAL A 86 -2.49 -5.93 -2.43
N ALA A 87 -2.69 -6.84 -3.38
CA ALA A 87 -3.80 -7.79 -3.33
C ALA A 87 -3.72 -8.70 -2.08
N GLU A 88 -2.52 -9.18 -1.75
CA GLU A 88 -2.25 -9.97 -0.55
C GLU A 88 -2.51 -9.16 0.74
N ALA A 89 -2.03 -7.92 0.82
CA ALA A 89 -2.26 -7.03 1.96
C ALA A 89 -3.76 -6.74 2.16
N LEU A 90 -4.53 -6.58 1.10
CA LEU A 90 -5.99 -6.41 1.22
C LEU A 90 -6.67 -7.66 1.78
N GLU A 91 -6.17 -8.86 1.46
CA GLU A 91 -6.66 -10.10 2.03
C GLU A 91 -6.33 -10.23 3.52
N HIS A 92 -5.13 -9.82 3.95
CA HIS A 92 -4.74 -9.70 5.36
C HIS A 92 -5.70 -8.80 6.17
N LEU A 93 -5.98 -7.60 5.66
CA LEU A 93 -6.94 -6.69 6.28
C LEU A 93 -8.34 -7.29 6.38
N ARG A 94 -8.78 -7.98 5.31
CA ARG A 94 -10.10 -8.62 5.26
C ARG A 94 -10.23 -9.77 6.25
N SER A 95 -9.18 -10.58 6.42
CA SER A 95 -9.16 -11.66 7.39
C SER A 95 -8.95 -11.18 8.83
N GLY A 96 -8.57 -9.90 9.00
CA GLY A 96 -8.22 -9.32 10.31
C GLY A 96 -6.86 -9.79 10.82
N GLN A 97 -6.02 -10.34 9.95
CA GLN A 97 -4.69 -10.85 10.30
C GLN A 97 -3.62 -9.96 9.70
N LEU A 98 -2.86 -9.26 10.55
CA LEU A 98 -1.74 -8.41 10.14
C LEU A 98 -0.41 -9.08 10.54
N PRO A 99 0.12 -10.02 9.73
CA PRO A 99 1.39 -10.66 10.04
C PRO A 99 2.53 -9.64 10.10
N ALA A 100 3.40 -9.75 11.10
CA ALA A 100 4.46 -8.78 11.39
C ALA A 100 5.51 -8.70 10.27
N GLU A 101 5.67 -9.78 9.49
CA GLU A 101 6.52 -9.86 8.31
C GLU A 101 5.93 -9.15 7.08
N ARG A 102 4.65 -8.71 7.15
CA ARG A 102 3.97 -7.97 6.07
C ARG A 102 3.42 -6.63 6.51
N TRP A 103 3.49 -6.29 7.80
CA TRP A 103 2.90 -5.08 8.36
C TRP A 103 3.75 -4.45 9.46
N ILE A 104 3.83 -3.12 9.43
CA ILE A 104 4.29 -2.30 10.55
C ILE A 104 3.07 -1.58 11.14
N VAL A 105 2.73 -1.91 12.39
CA VAL A 105 1.60 -1.33 13.13
C VAL A 105 2.12 -0.26 14.09
N LEU A 106 1.46 0.91 14.09
CA LEU A 106 1.79 2.13 14.83
C LEU A 106 0.61 2.55 15.72
#